data_AF-A0A1S3REX3-F1
#
_entry.id   AF-A0A1S3REX3-F1
#
_cell.length_a   1.000
_cell.length_b   1.000
_cell.length_c   1.000
_cell.angle_alpha   90.00
_cell.angle_beta   90.00
_cell.angle_gamma   90.00
#
_symmetry.space_group_name_H-M   'P 1'
#
loop_
_entity.id
_entity.type
_entity.pdbx_description
1 polymer ?
#
loop_
_entity_poly.entity_id
_entity_poly.type
_entity_poly.pdbx_seq_one_letter_code
_entity_poly.pdbx_strand_id
1 'polypeptide(L)'
;MDNGTDYRTLLKAYAIRFDVLVNGNAGKFNMIPTLINMVAAFTSVGVGTVLCDIILLNFLKGAEQYKAKKFEEVSDTQIENSLSSNGLYRSREFIGVEKQSNDSGAFSIGQYG
;
A
#
# COMPACT_ATOMS: atom_id res chain seq x y z
N MET A 1 12.32 -80.61 -24.94
CA MET A 1 13.47 -79.89 -24.35
C MET A 1 13.28 -78.43 -24.68
N ASP A 2 12.49 -77.76 -23.84
CA ASP A 2 12.48 -76.31 -23.76
C ASP A 2 13.85 -75.92 -23.21
N ASN A 3 14.74 -75.54 -24.11
CA ASN A 3 16.12 -75.22 -23.81
C ASN A 3 16.10 -74.05 -22.82
N GLY A 4 16.42 -74.31 -21.55
CA GLY A 4 16.19 -73.49 -20.35
C GLY A 4 16.90 -72.14 -20.33
N THR A 5 16.61 -71.33 -21.34
CA THR A 5 17.18 -70.02 -21.60
C THR A 5 16.02 -69.06 -21.75
N ASP A 6 15.91 -68.12 -20.81
CA ASP A 6 14.89 -67.08 -20.83
C ASP A 6 15.14 -66.16 -22.03
N TYR A 7 14.14 -66.06 -22.91
CA TYR A 7 14.17 -65.12 -24.03
C TYR A 7 12.99 -64.16 -23.92
N ARG A 8 13.22 -62.92 -24.37
CA ARG A 8 12.19 -61.89 -24.50
C ARG A 8 12.39 -61.11 -25.78
N THR A 9 11.29 -60.76 -26.42
CA THR A 9 11.31 -59.90 -27.60
C THR A 9 11.21 -58.45 -27.13
N LEU A 10 12.26 -57.67 -27.37
CA LEU A 10 12.27 -56.23 -27.12
C LEU A 10 11.82 -55.51 -28.38
N LEU A 11 10.71 -54.78 -28.29
CA LEU A 11 10.20 -53.93 -29.35
C LEU A 11 10.34 -52.47 -28.94
N LYS A 12 11.04 -51.70 -29.78
CA LYS A 12 11.19 -50.25 -29.62
C LYS A 12 10.34 -49.56 -30.68
N ALA A 13 9.16 -49.09 -30.28
CA ALA A 13 8.25 -48.35 -31.16
C ALA A 13 8.49 -46.85 -31.07
N TYR A 14 8.51 -46.20 -32.23
CA TYR A 14 8.53 -44.74 -32.34
C TYR A 14 7.20 -44.32 -32.96
N ALA A 15 6.44 -43.51 -32.24
CA ALA A 15 5.14 -43.04 -32.68
C ALA A 15 4.90 -41.61 -32.18
N ILE A 16 4.02 -40.91 -32.87
CA ILE A 16 3.56 -39.58 -32.46
C ILE A 16 2.47 -39.76 -31.40
N ARG A 17 2.61 -39.09 -30.25
CA ARG A 17 1.58 -39.02 -29.21
C ARG A 17 0.69 -37.81 -29.47
N PHE A 18 -0.61 -38.05 -29.54
CA PHE A 18 -1.60 -36.99 -29.71
C PHE A 18 -2.28 -36.73 -28.36
N ASP A 19 -1.92 -35.63 -27.72
CA ASP A 19 -2.53 -35.20 -26.46
C ASP A 19 -3.48 -34.04 -26.74
N VAL A 20 -4.78 -34.29 -26.63
CA VAL A 20 -5.81 -33.27 -26.85
C VAL A 20 -6.11 -32.58 -25.51
N LEU A 21 -5.48 -31.43 -25.29
CA LEU A 21 -5.74 -30.58 -24.13
C LEU A 21 -6.74 -29.48 -24.50
N VAL A 22 -7.91 -29.48 -23.87
CA VAL A 22 -8.91 -28.44 -24.03
C VAL A 22 -9.06 -27.69 -22.71
N ASN A 23 -8.65 -26.42 -22.71
CA ASN A 23 -8.81 -25.51 -21.58
C ASN A 23 -9.78 -24.38 -21.96
N GLY A 24 -10.64 -24.00 -21.02
CA GLY A 24 -11.54 -22.86 -21.19
C GLY A 24 -11.88 -22.26 -19.84
N ASN A 25 -11.93 -20.94 -19.78
CA ASN A 25 -12.48 -20.19 -18.66
C ASN A 25 -13.66 -19.36 -19.17
N ALA A 26 -14.83 -19.51 -18.54
CA ALA A 26 -16.03 -18.80 -18.90
C ALA A 26 -16.34 -17.71 -17.86
N GLY A 27 -16.53 -16.48 -18.34
CA GLY A 27 -16.98 -15.37 -17.52
C GLY A 27 -18.49 -15.23 -17.55
N LYS A 28 -19.11 -15.04 -16.37
CA LYS A 28 -20.48 -14.54 -16.24
C LYS A 28 -20.44 -13.19 -15.53
N PHE A 29 -21.22 -12.24 -16.01
CA PHE A 29 -21.34 -10.95 -15.34
C PHE A 29 -21.80 -11.15 -13.89
N ASN A 30 -21.10 -10.52 -12.96
CA ASN A 30 -21.43 -10.52 -11.54
C ASN A 30 -21.25 -9.10 -10.99
N MET A 31 -22.27 -8.63 -10.26
CA MET A 31 -22.30 -7.29 -9.69
C MET A 31 -21.21 -7.08 -8.63
N ILE A 32 -20.87 -8.12 -7.85
CA ILE A 32 -19.89 -8.02 -6.76
C ILE A 32 -18.48 -7.68 -7.31
N PRO A 33 -17.89 -8.46 -8.26
CA PRO A 33 -16.62 -8.09 -8.89
C PRO A 33 -16.68 -6.76 -9.65
N THR A 34 -17.83 -6.45 -10.25
CA THR A 34 -18.00 -5.21 -11.01
C THR A 34 -17.90 -3.98 -10.11
N LEU A 35 -18.58 -4.00 -8.97
CA LEU A 35 -18.53 -2.89 -8.00
C LEU A 35 -17.13 -2.71 -7.42
N ILE A 36 -16.44 -3.81 -7.10
CA ILE A 36 -15.05 -3.76 -6.61
C ILE A 36 -14.15 -3.10 -7.65
N ASN A 37 -14.26 -3.49 -8.92
CA ASN A 37 -13.48 -2.89 -10.00
C ASN A 37 -13.84 -1.41 -10.22
N MET A 38 -15.11 -1.04 -10.04
CA MET A 38 -15.54 0.36 -10.14
C MET A 38 -14.95 1.22 -9.01
N VAL A 39 -14.99 0.74 -7.77
CA VAL A 39 -14.37 1.42 -6.62
C VAL A 39 -12.87 1.56 -6.82
N ALA A 40 -12.21 0.47 -7.23
CA ALA A 40 -10.78 0.50 -7.52
C ALA A 40 -10.43 1.53 -8.61
N ALA A 41 -11.21 1.57 -9.69
CA ALA A 41 -11.03 2.55 -10.75
C ALA A 41 -11.21 3.99 -10.23
N PHE A 42 -12.27 4.25 -9.46
CA PHE A 42 -12.55 5.59 -8.95
C PHE A 42 -11.49 6.08 -7.96
N THR A 43 -11.06 5.22 -7.02
CA THR A 43 -9.98 5.54 -6.09
C THR A 43 -8.65 5.75 -6.83
N SER A 44 -8.39 5.00 -7.90
CA SER A 44 -7.17 5.15 -8.70
C SER A 44 -7.06 6.51 -9.39
N VAL A 45 -8.16 7.20 -9.69
CA VAL A 45 -8.13 8.54 -10.30
C VAL A 45 -7.41 9.55 -9.40
N GLY A 46 -7.47 9.38 -8.07
CA GLY A 46 -6.79 10.25 -7.11
C GLY A 46 -5.26 10.24 -7.25
N VAL A 47 -4.64 9.19 -7.78
CA VAL A 47 -3.19 9.17 -8.03
C VAL A 47 -2.79 10.17 -9.12
N GLY A 48 -3.68 10.42 -10.07
CA GLY A 48 -3.45 11.38 -11.15
C GLY A 48 -3.30 12.82 -10.66
N THR A 49 -3.98 13.22 -9.58
CA THR A 49 -3.86 14.57 -9.01
C THR A 49 -2.50 14.78 -8.36
N VAL A 50 -1.95 13.75 -7.68
CA VAL A 50 -0.60 13.81 -7.10
C VAL A 50 0.46 13.96 -8.19
N LEU A 51 0.34 13.20 -9.29
CA LEU A 51 1.26 13.35 -10.42
C LEU A 51 1.11 14.71 -11.11
N CYS A 52 -0.12 15.17 -11.29
CA CYS A 52 -0.41 16.49 -11.83
C CYS A 52 0.23 17.59 -10.96
N ASP A 53 0.12 17.47 -9.64
CA ASP A 53 0.74 18.40 -8.69
C ASP A 53 2.27 18.40 -8.79
N ILE A 54 2.90 17.23 -8.88
CA ILE A 54 4.37 17.12 -9.02
C ILE A 54 4.83 17.81 -10.31
N ILE A 55 4.11 17.61 -11.42
CA ILE A 55 4.44 18.23 -12.70
C ILE A 55 4.24 19.75 -12.65
N LEU A 56 3.11 20.22 -12.12
CA LEU A 56 2.77 21.64 -11.98
C LEU A 56 3.75 22.39 -11.07
N LEU A 57 4.23 21.76 -10.00
CA LEU A 57 5.14 22.38 -9.04
C LEU A 57 6.63 22.30 -9.45
N ASN A 58 7.05 21.31 -10.24
CA ASN A 58 8.48 21.11 -10.54
C ASN A 58 8.89 21.41 -11.99
N PHE A 59 8.02 21.20 -12.97
CA PHE A 59 8.42 21.21 -14.38
C PHE A 59 7.88 22.38 -15.20
N LEU A 60 6.92 23.15 -14.67
CA LEU A 60 6.43 24.34 -15.36
C LEU A 60 7.29 25.56 -15.01
N LYS A 61 7.67 26.31 -16.04
CA LYS A 61 8.53 27.51 -16.00
C LYS A 61 7.95 28.69 -15.19
N GLY A 62 6.77 28.52 -14.59
CA GLY A 62 6.05 29.46 -13.71
C GLY A 62 5.55 28.83 -12.41
N ALA A 63 6.19 27.76 -11.94
CA ALA A 63 5.81 27.02 -10.73
C ALA A 63 5.65 27.91 -9.47
N GLU A 64 6.44 28.98 -9.35
CA GLU A 64 6.36 29.94 -8.23
C GLU A 64 4.99 30.63 -8.12
N GLN A 65 4.33 30.91 -9.25
CA GLN A 65 2.98 31.53 -9.27
C GLN A 65 1.88 30.53 -8.86
N TYR A 66 2.05 29.25 -9.16
CA TYR A 66 1.13 28.19 -8.73
C TYR A 66 1.34 27.86 -7.24
N LYS A 67 2.60 27.84 -6.78
CA LYS A 67 3.00 27.61 -5.39
C LYS A 67 2.44 28.70 -4.46
N ALA A 68 2.53 29.97 -4.84
CA ALA A 68 2.01 31.10 -4.07
C ALA A 68 0.47 31.12 -3.95
N LYS A 69 -0.25 30.44 -4.86
CA LYS A 69 -1.72 30.37 -4.83
C LYS A 69 -2.25 29.10 -4.14
N LYS A 70 -1.46 28.03 -4.12
CA LYS A 70 -1.80 26.76 -3.46
C LYS A 70 -1.35 26.70 -2.00
N PHE A 71 -0.23 27.35 -1.69
CA PHE A 71 0.37 27.35 -0.36
C PHE A 71 0.39 28.77 0.19
N GLU A 72 -0.30 28.98 1.31
CA GLU A 72 -0.15 30.16 2.14
C GLU A 72 0.99 29.90 3.14
N GLU A 73 2.01 30.75 3.12
CA GLU A 73 3.15 30.62 4.03
C GLU A 73 2.76 31.21 5.40
N VAL A 74 2.70 30.35 6.42
CA VAL A 74 2.38 30.76 7.79
C VAL A 74 3.66 30.76 8.60
N SER A 75 4.02 31.91 9.19
CA SER A 75 5.14 32.01 10.11
C SER A 75 4.72 31.61 11.53
N ASP A 76 5.60 30.93 12.28
CA ASP A 76 5.34 30.47 13.65
C ASP A 76 4.90 31.60 14.59
N THR A 77 5.35 32.82 14.33
CA THR A 77 4.96 34.04 15.05
C THR A 77 3.48 34.43 14.91
N GLN A 78 2.81 34.04 13.81
CA GLN A 78 1.37 34.27 13.64
C GLN A 78 0.53 33.19 14.34
N ILE A 79 1.04 31.96 14.42
CA ILE A 79 0.38 30.86 15.14
C ILE A 79 0.36 31.15 16.64
N GLU A 80 1.47 31.66 17.20
CA GLU A 80 1.56 32.06 18.61
C GLU A 80 0.59 33.21 18.97
N ASN A 81 0.49 34.23 18.11
CA ASN A 81 -0.46 35.33 18.28
C ASN A 81 -1.94 34.88 18.17
N SER A 82 -2.22 33.88 17.34
CA SER A 82 -3.57 33.30 17.16
C SER A 82 -3.98 32.41 18.34
N LEU A 83 -3.02 31.69 18.94
CA LEU A 83 -3.23 30.83 20.11
C LEU A 83 -3.45 31.64 21.40
N SER A 84 -2.82 32.82 21.52
CA SER A 84 -2.96 33.69 22.70
C SER A 84 -4.37 34.28 22.85
N SER A 85 -5.13 34.42 21.75
CA SER A 85 -6.45 35.08 21.76
C SER A 85 -7.64 34.15 22.03
N ASN A 86 -7.49 32.82 21.95
CA ASN A 86 -8.62 31.89 22.10
C ASN A 86 -8.34 30.87 23.21
N GLY A 87 -8.51 31.33 24.45
CA GLY A 87 -8.62 30.44 25.60
C GLY A 87 -9.89 29.59 25.51
N LEU A 88 -9.77 28.34 25.03
CA LEU A 88 -10.50 27.16 25.53
C LEU A 88 -10.03 25.91 24.75
N TYR A 89 -9.09 25.16 25.31
CA TYR A 89 -8.82 23.80 24.86
C TYR A 89 -10.01 22.91 25.24
N ARG A 90 -10.98 22.78 24.34
CA ARG A 90 -12.08 21.82 24.43
C ARG A 90 -11.99 20.82 23.29
N SER A 91 -11.41 19.66 23.62
CA SER A 91 -11.42 18.32 23.01
C SER A 91 -12.02 18.14 21.60
N ARG A 92 -11.36 17.34 20.73
CA ARG A 92 -11.46 15.85 20.72
C ARG A 92 -11.04 15.21 19.37
N GLU A 93 -10.09 14.26 19.48
CA GLU A 93 -9.83 13.04 18.68
C GLU A 93 -9.55 13.09 17.15
N PHE A 94 -8.26 12.87 16.78
CA PHE A 94 -7.90 11.83 15.80
C PHE A 94 -6.41 11.40 15.91
N ILE A 95 -6.20 10.14 16.31
CA ILE A 95 -5.04 9.24 16.12
C ILE A 95 -3.63 9.83 16.41
N GLY A 96 -3.21 9.73 17.67
CA GLY A 96 -1.81 9.73 18.08
C GLY A 96 -1.51 8.45 18.86
N VAL A 97 -0.82 7.49 18.23
CA VAL A 97 -0.08 6.47 18.98
C VAL A 97 1.14 7.18 19.55
N GLU A 98 1.01 7.72 20.76
CA GLU A 98 2.12 8.28 21.50
C GLU A 98 2.70 7.21 22.43
N LYS A 99 3.94 6.80 22.16
CA LYS A 99 4.74 5.95 23.04
C LYS A 99 5.06 6.74 24.31
N GLN A 100 4.39 6.40 25.41
CA GLN A 100 4.67 6.98 26.72
C GLN A 100 5.87 6.26 27.36
N SER A 101 7.04 6.89 27.33
CA SER A 101 8.20 6.53 28.14
C SER A 101 8.07 7.19 29.52
N ASN A 102 7.81 6.39 30.56
CA ASN A 102 7.90 6.83 31.95
C ASN A 102 9.32 6.54 32.47
N ASP A 103 10.21 7.52 32.37
CA ASP A 103 11.29 7.67 33.34
C ASP A 103 10.70 8.42 34.52
N SER A 104 10.68 7.77 35.68
CA SER A 104 10.50 8.45 36.94
C SER A 104 11.47 7.85 37.93
N GLY A 105 12.68 8.40 37.92
CA GLY A 105 13.58 8.33 39.06
C GLY A 105 12.86 8.76 40.34
N ALA A 106 12.83 7.87 41.32
CA ALA A 106 12.54 8.17 42.72
C ALA A 106 13.56 7.42 43.60
N PHE A 107 14.07 8.16 44.57
CA PHE A 107 15.24 7.90 45.40
C PHE A 107 14.95 7.04 46.64
N SER A 108 16.01 6.37 47.13
CA SER A 108 16.38 6.08 48.53
C SER A 108 15.88 4.84 49.32
N ILE A 109 16.84 4.39 50.16
CA ILE A 109 16.80 3.44 51.31
C ILE A 109 16.82 1.95 50.90
N GLY A 110 17.71 1.07 51.37
CA GLY A 110 18.73 1.08 52.42
C GLY A 110 18.88 -0.35 52.98
N GLN A 111 20.12 -0.74 53.34
CA GLN A 111 20.53 -1.97 54.08
C GLN A 111 20.28 -3.33 53.38
N TYR A 112 21.07 -4.41 53.51
CA TYR A 112 22.00 -4.86 54.54
C TYR A 112 23.14 -5.68 53.88
N GLY A 113 24.37 -5.47 54.35
CA GLY A 113 25.46 -6.45 54.34
C GLY A 113 25.88 -6.69 55.77
#